data_AF-A0A914NI99-F1
#
_entry.id   AF-A0A914NI99-F1
#
_cell.length_a   1.000
_cell.length_b   1.000
_cell.length_c   1.000
_cell.angle_alpha   90.00
_cell.angle_beta   90.00
_cell.angle_gamma   90.00
#
_symmetry.space_group_name_H-M   'P 1'
#
loop_
_entity.id
_entity.type
_entity.pdbx_description
1 polymer ?
#
loop_
_entity_poly.entity_id
_entity_poly.type
_entity_poly.pdbx_seq_one_letter_code
_entity_poly.pdbx_strand_id
1 'polypeptide(L)'
;MPMSFCNALIALKIWAKNNSIYGNINGFLNGAALTLLLAKVFLFYPNASTIALIERFFLTYLTWNWPTPIRLKNPEKMNDIHSWSIAKEISAKETNIKPHNDLFGNLRNKETATRLLNHSKLIMPIITPIYPEQSAAFNVNYSTHKIIMKTLFEGLKRLRDVNIVGLKTGAIEKAWERWIKGIKFEEKISVSKRVILLLFNELFRSIFPHKRRH
;
A
#
# COMPACT_ATOMS: atom_id res chain seq x y z
N MET A 1 13.51 11.28 -9.03
CA MET A 1 12.65 10.88 -7.88
C MET A 1 13.28 11.45 -6.61
N PRO A 2 12.55 12.23 -5.80
CA PRO A 2 13.09 12.78 -4.57
C PRO A 2 13.47 11.69 -3.56
N MET A 3 14.53 11.93 -2.78
CA MET A 3 15.02 10.97 -1.77
C MET A 3 13.94 10.63 -0.73
N SER A 4 13.09 11.60 -0.38
CA SER A 4 11.96 11.43 0.54
C SER A 4 10.95 10.38 0.07
N PHE A 5 10.67 10.33 -1.23
CA PHE A 5 9.78 9.32 -1.82
C PHE A 5 10.38 7.92 -1.71
N CYS A 6 11.65 7.76 -2.09
CA CYS A 6 12.34 6.47 -2.04
C CYS A 6 12.40 5.95 -0.60
N ASN A 7 12.75 6.81 0.35
CA ASN A 7 12.83 6.49 1.76
C ASN A 7 11.47 6.06 2.34
N ALA A 8 10.41 6.82 2.04
CA ALA A 8 9.04 6.46 2.46
C ALA A 8 8.59 5.12 1.85
N LEU A 9 8.91 4.88 0.57
CA LEU A 9 8.55 3.64 -0.11
C LEU A 9 9.25 2.42 0.51
N ILE A 10 10.53 2.53 0.83
CA ILE A 10 11.28 1.44 1.47
C ILE A 10 10.70 1.19 2.86
N ALA A 11 10.42 2.23 3.65
CA ALA A 11 9.81 2.12 4.97
C ALA A 11 8.47 1.37 4.90
N LEU A 12 7.58 1.78 3.99
CA LEU A 12 6.26 1.17 3.79
C LEU A 12 6.36 -0.28 3.30
N LYS A 13 7.31 -0.60 2.42
CA LYS A 13 7.53 -1.98 1.95
C LYS A 13 7.98 -2.90 3.09
N ILE A 14 8.91 -2.44 3.92
CA ILE A 14 9.37 -3.21 5.09
C ILE A 14 8.22 -3.36 6.09
N TRP A 15 7.53 -2.27 6.40
CA TRP A 15 6.37 -2.28 7.30
C TRP A 15 5.28 -3.24 6.82
N ALA A 16 4.91 -3.22 5.54
CA ALA A 16 3.89 -4.09 4.97
C ALA A 16 4.28 -5.58 5.05
N LYS A 17 5.56 -5.90 4.84
CA LYS A 17 6.10 -7.25 5.01
C LYS A 17 6.01 -7.70 6.47
N ASN A 18 6.43 -6.86 7.40
CA ASN A 18 6.44 -7.20 8.83
C ASN A 18 5.04 -7.27 9.46
N ASN A 19 4.03 -6.66 8.82
CA ASN A 19 2.63 -6.77 9.25
C ASN A 19 1.81 -7.73 8.38
N SER A 20 2.48 -8.61 7.60
CA SER A 20 1.85 -9.68 6.81
C SER A 20 0.77 -9.23 5.81
N ILE A 21 0.84 -7.98 5.34
CA ILE A 21 -0.05 -7.44 4.29
C ILE A 21 0.68 -7.24 2.96
N TYR A 22 1.80 -7.96 2.77
CA TYR A 22 2.58 -7.96 1.54
C TYR A 22 2.53 -9.34 0.86
N GLY A 23 1.95 -9.41 -0.34
CA GLY A 23 1.93 -10.64 -1.15
C GLY A 23 0.70 -10.77 -2.05
N ASN A 24 0.90 -10.68 -3.37
CA ASN A 24 -0.20 -10.71 -4.35
C ASN A 24 -0.94 -12.05 -4.41
N ILE A 25 -0.22 -13.16 -4.23
CA ILE A 25 -0.78 -14.52 -4.29
C ILE A 25 -1.81 -14.73 -3.17
N ASN A 26 -1.58 -14.10 -2.02
CA ASN A 26 -2.43 -14.22 -0.84
C ASN A 26 -3.56 -13.17 -0.81
N GLY A 27 -3.75 -12.41 -1.90
CA GLY A 27 -4.74 -11.34 -1.97
C GLY A 27 -4.38 -10.09 -1.15
N PHE A 28 -3.08 -9.86 -0.90
CA PHE A 28 -2.56 -8.67 -0.24
C PHE A 28 -1.81 -7.74 -1.20
N LEU A 29 -1.40 -6.57 -0.70
CA LEU A 29 -0.72 -5.56 -1.51
C LEU A 29 0.64 -6.06 -1.99
N ASN A 30 1.03 -5.66 -3.20
CA ASN A 30 2.34 -5.97 -3.78
C ASN A 30 3.22 -4.71 -3.86
N GLY A 31 4.47 -4.88 -4.30
CA GLY A 31 5.41 -3.78 -4.44
C GLY A 31 4.93 -2.69 -5.41
N ALA A 32 4.24 -3.05 -6.49
CA ALA A 32 3.68 -2.09 -7.45
C ALA A 32 2.51 -1.31 -6.85
N ALA A 33 1.57 -1.98 -6.19
CA ALA A 33 0.45 -1.39 -5.50
C ALA A 33 0.91 -0.36 -4.45
N LEU A 34 1.84 -0.74 -3.55
CA LEU A 34 2.41 0.19 -2.57
C LEU A 34 3.10 1.40 -3.22
N THR A 35 3.79 1.19 -4.35
CA THR A 35 4.45 2.27 -5.09
C THR A 35 3.44 3.23 -5.70
N LEU A 36 2.38 2.72 -6.33
CA LEU A 36 1.31 3.53 -6.91
C LEU A 36 0.51 4.28 -5.85
N LEU A 37 0.23 3.64 -4.72
CA LEU A 37 -0.41 4.26 -3.57
C LEU A 37 0.44 5.42 -3.04
N LEU A 38 1.73 5.20 -2.81
CA LEU A 38 2.61 6.29 -2.35
C LEU A 38 2.77 7.38 -3.42
N ALA A 39 2.85 7.01 -4.70
CA ALA A 39 2.97 7.98 -5.79
C ALA A 39 1.76 8.93 -5.82
N LYS A 40 0.55 8.42 -5.61
CA LYS A 40 -0.65 9.27 -5.55
C LYS A 40 -0.58 10.28 -4.39
N VAL A 41 -0.11 9.85 -3.22
CA VAL A 41 0.08 10.73 -2.05
C VAL A 41 1.17 11.76 -2.33
N PHE A 42 2.26 11.35 -2.97
CA PHE A 42 3.35 12.22 -3.37
C PHE A 42 2.88 13.29 -4.38
N LEU A 43 1.96 12.96 -5.29
CA LEU A 43 1.35 13.94 -6.20
C LEU A 43 0.52 15.00 -5.45
N PHE A 44 -0.11 14.66 -4.33
CA PHE A 44 -0.84 15.63 -3.49
C PHE A 44 0.10 16.47 -2.62
N TYR A 45 1.23 15.91 -2.20
CA TYR A 45 2.17 16.56 -1.27
C TYR A 45 3.62 16.47 -1.78
N PRO A 46 3.98 17.18 -2.87
CA PRO A 46 5.28 17.02 -3.53
C PRO A 46 6.48 17.44 -2.67
N ASN A 47 6.26 18.35 -1.71
CA ASN A 47 7.31 18.90 -0.84
C ASN A 47 7.31 18.29 0.58
N ALA A 48 6.55 17.22 0.82
CA ALA A 48 6.47 16.61 2.13
C ALA A 48 7.75 15.83 2.50
N SER A 49 8.09 15.86 3.80
CA SER A 49 9.15 15.03 4.36
C SER A 49 8.76 13.55 4.37
N THR A 50 9.73 12.66 4.56
CA THR A 50 9.49 11.20 4.60
C THR A 50 8.44 10.79 5.64
N ILE A 51 8.46 11.37 6.85
CA ILE A 51 7.46 11.10 7.91
C ILE A 51 6.09 11.58 7.46
N ALA A 52 6.02 12.82 6.97
CA ALA A 52 4.77 13.41 6.52
C ALA A 52 4.17 12.60 5.38
N LEU A 53 4.98 12.10 4.43
CA LEU A 53 4.50 11.22 3.37
C LEU A 53 3.93 9.90 3.90
N ILE A 54 4.60 9.27 4.87
CA ILE A 54 4.11 8.04 5.52
C ILE A 54 2.81 8.31 6.27
N GLU A 55 2.72 9.40 7.04
CA GLU A 55 1.51 9.78 7.76
C GLU A 55 0.35 10.09 6.81
N ARG A 56 0.59 10.90 5.77
CA ARG A 56 -0.39 11.23 4.74
C ARG A 56 -0.83 9.99 3.97
N PHE A 57 0.06 9.01 3.76
CA PHE A 57 -0.30 7.73 3.16
C PHE A 57 -1.38 7.01 3.96
N PHE A 58 -1.19 6.84 5.27
CA PHE A 58 -2.19 6.19 6.11
C PHE A 58 -3.50 6.98 6.16
N LEU A 59 -3.42 8.29 6.40
CA LEU A 59 -4.61 9.14 6.49
C LEU A 59 -5.43 9.11 5.19
N THR A 60 -4.75 9.19 4.04
CA THR A 60 -5.41 9.16 2.73
C THR A 60 -6.13 7.84 2.53
N TYR A 61 -5.49 6.69 2.78
CA TYR A 61 -6.09 5.39 2.48
C TYR A 61 -7.05 4.86 3.53
N LEU A 62 -7.00 5.38 4.75
CA LEU A 62 -8.02 5.13 5.77
C LEU A 62 -9.31 5.91 5.53
N THR A 63 -9.21 7.10 4.93
CA THR A 63 -10.36 7.97 4.60
C THR A 63 -10.83 7.84 3.15
N TRP A 64 -10.13 7.05 2.34
CA TRP A 64 -10.46 6.85 0.94
C TRP A 64 -11.79 6.11 0.78
N ASN A 65 -12.66 6.62 -0.10
CA ASN A 65 -13.97 6.04 -0.37
C ASN A 65 -13.84 4.85 -1.36
N TRP A 66 -13.38 3.70 -0.86
CA TRP A 66 -13.33 2.45 -1.63
C TRP A 66 -14.74 2.04 -2.10
N PRO A 67 -14.94 1.59 -3.35
CA PRO A 67 -13.95 1.11 -4.33
C PRO A 67 -13.54 2.16 -5.40
N THR A 68 -13.46 3.45 -5.07
CA THR A 68 -13.01 4.46 -6.04
C THR A 68 -11.58 4.16 -6.52
N PRO A 69 -11.33 4.07 -7.84
CA PRO A 69 -10.03 3.67 -8.38
C PRO A 69 -8.96 4.72 -8.15
N ILE A 70 -7.79 4.26 -7.75
CA ILE A 70 -6.60 5.11 -7.63
C ILE A 70 -5.91 5.16 -8.98
N ARG A 71 -5.87 6.35 -9.57
CA ARG A 71 -5.21 6.63 -10.84
C ARG A 71 -4.18 7.75 -10.67
N LEU A 72 -3.03 7.59 -11.33
CA LEU A 72 -1.99 8.60 -11.38
C LEU A 72 -2.21 9.64 -12.49
N LYS A 73 -2.97 9.31 -13.54
CA LYS A 73 -3.29 10.21 -14.67
C LYS A 73 -4.45 11.14 -14.33
N ASN A 74 -4.49 12.30 -14.99
CA ASN A 74 -5.61 13.24 -14.91
C ASN A 74 -6.90 12.61 -15.48
N PRO A 75 -8.06 12.89 -14.86
CA PRO A 75 -9.35 12.35 -15.29
C PRO A 75 -9.77 12.82 -16.69
N GLU A 76 -9.19 13.90 -17.22
CA GLU A 76 -9.59 14.49 -18.51
C GLU A 76 -9.27 13.60 -19.73
N LYS A 77 -8.31 12.67 -19.61
CA LYS A 77 -8.04 11.66 -20.64
C LYS A 77 -8.94 10.41 -20.50
N MET A 78 -10.02 10.46 -19.71
CA MET A 78 -10.94 9.32 -19.47
C MET A 78 -11.83 8.96 -20.65
N ASN A 79 -11.99 9.83 -21.64
CA ASN A 79 -12.99 9.63 -22.71
C ASN A 79 -12.52 8.66 -23.82
N ASP A 80 -11.34 8.06 -23.69
CA ASP A 80 -10.87 7.05 -24.64
C ASP A 80 -11.60 5.72 -24.42
N ILE A 81 -12.09 5.13 -25.51
CA ILE A 81 -12.73 3.79 -25.54
C ILE A 81 -11.79 2.71 -24.96
N HIS A 82 -10.48 2.94 -24.95
CA HIS A 82 -9.48 2.01 -24.41
C HIS A 82 -9.16 2.24 -22.92
N SER A 83 -9.77 3.23 -22.26
CA SER A 83 -9.52 3.51 -20.86
C SER A 83 -10.03 2.39 -19.95
N TRP A 84 -9.32 2.17 -18.84
CA TRP A 84 -9.72 1.21 -17.83
C TRP A 84 -11.08 1.58 -17.21
N SER A 85 -11.96 0.60 -17.04
CA SER A 85 -13.21 0.77 -16.29
C SER A 85 -13.51 -0.43 -15.41
N ILE A 86 -14.27 -0.20 -14.34
CA ILE A 86 -14.70 -1.26 -13.41
C ILE A 86 -15.44 -2.36 -14.19
N ALA A 87 -16.33 -2.00 -15.12
CA ALA A 87 -17.09 -2.96 -15.93
C ALA A 87 -16.19 -3.84 -16.80
N LYS A 88 -15.17 -3.25 -17.45
CA LYS A 88 -14.21 -4.01 -18.29
C LYS A 88 -13.37 -4.98 -17.45
N GLU A 89 -12.90 -4.55 -16.27
CA GLU A 89 -12.11 -5.44 -15.41
C GLU A 89 -12.97 -6.56 -14.80
N ILE A 90 -14.21 -6.27 -14.40
CA ILE A 90 -15.14 -7.31 -13.93
C ILE A 90 -15.45 -8.30 -15.05
N SER A 91 -15.75 -7.82 -16.26
CA SER A 91 -16.01 -8.68 -17.41
C SER A 91 -14.80 -9.56 -17.76
N ALA A 92 -13.58 -9.01 -17.72
CA ALA A 92 -12.35 -9.77 -17.92
C ALA A 92 -12.12 -10.83 -16.80
N LYS A 93 -12.47 -10.51 -15.55
CA LYS A 93 -12.45 -11.49 -14.45
C LYS A 93 -13.49 -12.58 -14.65
N GLU A 94 -14.70 -12.22 -15.05
CA GLU A 94 -15.78 -13.17 -15.33
C GLU A 94 -15.38 -14.14 -16.43
N THR A 95 -14.78 -13.68 -17.53
CA THR A 95 -14.28 -14.56 -18.60
C THR A 95 -13.23 -15.55 -18.12
N ASN A 96 -12.37 -15.15 -17.17
CA ASN A 96 -11.37 -16.03 -16.57
C ASN A 96 -11.94 -17.00 -15.53
N ILE A 97 -13.12 -16.70 -14.96
CA ILE A 97 -13.79 -17.51 -13.91
C ILE A 97 -14.93 -18.36 -14.50
N LYS A 98 -15.22 -18.25 -15.80
CA LYS A 98 -16.22 -19.08 -16.48
C LYS A 98 -15.98 -20.57 -16.17
N PRO A 99 -17.06 -21.36 -15.99
CA PRO A 99 -16.94 -22.79 -15.79
C PRO A 99 -16.26 -23.38 -17.03
N HIS A 100 -15.02 -23.80 -16.84
CA HIS A 100 -14.25 -24.58 -17.82
C HIS A 100 -14.14 -26.00 -17.25
N ASN A 101 -14.02 -26.99 -18.12
CA ASN A 101 -13.69 -28.35 -17.70
C ASN A 101 -12.27 -28.32 -17.15
N ASP A 102 -12.05 -28.67 -15.88
CA ASP A 102 -10.68 -28.81 -15.36
C ASP A 102 -9.90 -29.84 -16.22
N LEU A 103 -8.57 -29.92 -16.10
CA LEU A 103 -7.74 -30.91 -16.82
C LEU A 103 -8.23 -32.37 -16.67
N PHE A 104 -9.03 -32.63 -15.63
CA PHE A 104 -9.65 -33.92 -15.33
C PHE A 104 -11.13 -34.02 -15.79
N GLY A 105 -11.64 -33.08 -16.58
CA GLY A 105 -13.01 -33.05 -17.08
C GLY A 105 -14.06 -32.59 -16.07
N ASN A 106 -13.67 -32.18 -14.86
CA ASN A 106 -14.60 -31.73 -13.83
C ASN A 106 -15.11 -30.32 -14.14
N LEU A 107 -16.44 -30.16 -14.21
CA LEU A 107 -17.07 -28.87 -14.42
C LEU A 107 -17.03 -28.08 -13.11
N ARG A 108 -16.32 -26.93 -13.09
CA ARG A 108 -16.34 -26.04 -11.93
C ARG A 108 -17.80 -25.66 -11.61
N ASN A 109 -18.28 -26.01 -10.41
CA ASN A 109 -19.68 -25.78 -10.02
C ASN A 109 -20.02 -24.28 -10.20
N LYS A 110 -21.09 -24.02 -10.96
CA LYS A 110 -21.60 -22.69 -11.29
C LYS A 110 -21.83 -21.85 -10.02
N GLU A 111 -22.30 -22.46 -8.94
CA GLU A 111 -22.50 -21.82 -7.63
C GLU A 111 -21.18 -21.34 -7.02
N THR A 112 -20.14 -22.18 -7.05
CA THR A 112 -18.81 -21.85 -6.54
C THR A 112 -18.18 -20.71 -7.34
N ALA A 113 -18.39 -20.68 -8.67
CA ALA A 113 -17.94 -19.58 -9.53
C ALA A 113 -18.65 -18.26 -9.18
N THR A 114 -19.97 -18.27 -8.98
CA THR A 114 -20.72 -17.08 -8.53
C THR A 114 -20.30 -16.60 -7.13
N ARG A 115 -20.04 -17.52 -6.19
CA ARG A 115 -19.53 -17.16 -4.86
C ARG A 115 -18.18 -16.47 -4.95
N LEU A 116 -17.27 -17.00 -5.76
CA LEU A 116 -15.94 -16.42 -5.94
C LEU A 116 -16.00 -15.05 -6.61
N LEU A 117 -16.85 -14.88 -7.62
CA LEU A 117 -17.09 -13.57 -8.25
C LEU A 117 -17.61 -12.55 -7.25
N ASN A 118 -18.63 -12.90 -6.45
CA ASN A 118 -19.21 -12.02 -5.44
C ASN A 118 -18.19 -11.59 -4.37
N HIS A 119 -17.30 -12.49 -3.95
CA HIS A 119 -16.25 -12.18 -2.95
C HIS A 119 -14.99 -11.53 -3.54
N SER A 120 -14.79 -11.60 -4.87
CA SER A 120 -13.66 -11.01 -5.62
C SER A 120 -13.99 -9.69 -6.31
N LYS A 121 -15.17 -9.11 -5.99
CA LYS A 121 -15.57 -7.78 -6.49
C LYS A 121 -14.40 -6.82 -6.25
N LEU A 122 -14.17 -5.93 -7.21
CA LEU A 122 -13.00 -5.05 -7.23
C LEU A 122 -13.05 -4.03 -6.07
N ILE A 123 -12.58 -4.44 -4.89
CA ILE A 123 -12.73 -3.64 -3.65
C ILE A 123 -11.66 -2.56 -3.55
N MET A 124 -10.43 -2.87 -3.97
CA MET A 124 -9.28 -1.98 -3.84
C MET A 124 -8.59 -1.71 -5.19
N PRO A 125 -9.25 -1.04 -6.16
CA PRO A 125 -8.67 -0.76 -7.46
C PRO A 125 -7.48 0.20 -7.40
N ILE A 126 -6.30 -0.29 -7.77
CA ILE A 126 -5.06 0.49 -7.84
C ILE A 126 -4.53 0.37 -9.27
N ILE A 127 -4.76 1.39 -10.10
CA ILE A 127 -4.60 1.24 -11.54
C ILE A 127 -3.16 1.52 -11.96
N THR A 128 -2.56 0.59 -12.69
CA THR A 128 -1.26 0.78 -13.32
C THR A 128 -1.37 1.83 -14.42
N PRO A 129 -0.43 2.79 -14.53
CA PRO A 129 -0.50 3.83 -15.56
C PRO A 129 -0.05 3.33 -16.95
N ILE A 130 0.52 2.12 -17.02
CA ILE A 130 1.06 1.51 -18.24
C ILE A 130 -0.08 0.83 -19.00
N TYR A 131 -0.07 0.96 -20.33
CA TYR A 131 -1.01 0.25 -21.19
C TYR A 131 -0.58 -1.23 -21.40
N PRO A 132 -1.51 -2.21 -21.37
CA PRO A 132 -2.91 -2.07 -20.96
C PRO A 132 -3.04 -1.83 -19.45
N GLU A 133 -3.93 -0.91 -19.08
CA GLU A 133 -4.16 -0.52 -17.69
C GLU A 133 -4.84 -1.68 -16.93
N GLN A 134 -4.34 -2.00 -15.74
CA GLN A 134 -4.84 -3.09 -14.89
C GLN A 134 -4.76 -2.73 -13.41
N SER A 135 -5.59 -3.37 -12.57
CA SER A 135 -5.44 -3.21 -11.12
C SER A 135 -4.22 -3.98 -10.60
N ALA A 136 -3.30 -3.27 -9.94
CA ALA A 136 -2.18 -3.84 -9.20
C ALA A 136 -2.61 -4.64 -7.97
N ALA A 137 -3.87 -4.50 -7.52
CA ALA A 137 -4.44 -5.19 -6.37
C ALA A 137 -5.68 -6.03 -6.77
N PHE A 138 -5.63 -6.66 -7.95
CA PHE A 138 -6.75 -7.42 -8.50
C PHE A 138 -7.18 -8.62 -7.63
N ASN A 139 -6.27 -9.19 -6.83
CA ASN A 139 -6.54 -10.34 -5.94
C ASN A 139 -7.10 -9.95 -4.57
N VAL A 140 -7.22 -8.66 -4.24
CA VAL A 140 -7.76 -8.23 -2.96
C VAL A 140 -9.25 -8.61 -2.88
N ASN A 141 -9.60 -9.40 -1.87
CA ASN A 141 -10.97 -9.83 -1.58
C ASN A 141 -11.51 -9.10 -0.34
N TYR A 142 -12.76 -9.36 0.02
CA TYR A 142 -13.39 -8.70 1.17
C TYR A 142 -12.64 -8.93 2.50
N SER A 143 -12.20 -10.16 2.74
CA SER A 143 -11.47 -10.53 3.97
C SER A 143 -10.10 -9.87 4.03
N THR A 144 -9.32 -9.93 2.96
CA THR A 144 -7.98 -9.32 2.90
C THR A 144 -8.05 -7.81 2.94
N HIS A 145 -9.05 -7.20 2.29
CA HIS A 145 -9.32 -5.76 2.43
C HIS A 145 -9.57 -5.37 3.90
N LYS A 146 -10.40 -6.13 4.62
CA LYS A 146 -10.67 -5.86 6.05
C LYS A 146 -9.40 -5.96 6.90
N ILE A 147 -8.54 -6.94 6.62
CA ILE A 147 -7.23 -7.07 7.28
C ILE A 147 -6.35 -5.87 6.95
N ILE A 148 -6.21 -5.51 5.66
CA ILE A 148 -5.41 -4.35 5.21
C ILE A 148 -5.88 -3.07 5.93
N MET A 149 -7.18 -2.79 5.95
CA MET A 149 -7.71 -1.59 6.59
C MET A 149 -7.44 -1.56 8.10
N LYS A 150 -7.61 -2.71 8.78
CA LYS A 150 -7.25 -2.84 10.20
C LYS A 150 -5.77 -2.60 10.44
N THR A 151 -4.89 -3.20 9.63
CA THR A 151 -3.44 -3.04 9.73
C THR A 151 -3.01 -1.60 9.45
N LEU A 152 -3.60 -0.92 8.47
CA LEU A 152 -3.36 0.50 8.19
C LEU A 152 -3.73 1.37 9.40
N PHE A 153 -4.88 1.09 10.05
CA PHE A 153 -5.34 1.83 11.22
C PHE A 153 -4.39 1.65 12.41
N GLU A 154 -3.98 0.41 12.70
CA GLU A 154 -3.00 0.12 13.74
C GLU A 154 -1.64 0.75 13.44
N GLY A 155 -1.23 0.75 12.17
CA GLY A 155 -0.02 1.42 11.68
C GLY A 155 -0.03 2.93 11.93
N LEU A 156 -1.16 3.60 11.65
CA LEU A 156 -1.34 5.04 11.92
C LEU A 156 -1.33 5.34 13.42
N LYS A 157 -2.02 4.52 14.22
CA LYS A 157 -2.06 4.70 15.68
C LYS A 157 -0.65 4.67 16.27
N ARG A 158 0.16 3.67 15.89
CA ARG A 158 1.55 3.56 16.34
C ARG A 158 2.44 4.67 15.79
N LEU A 159 2.18 5.17 14.57
CA LEU A 159 2.93 6.28 13.99
C LEU A 159 2.70 7.58 14.79
N ARG A 160 1.50 7.81 15.30
CA ARG A 160 1.21 8.98 16.15
C ARG A 160 2.00 8.94 17.45
N ASP A 161 2.16 7.76 18.06
CA ASP A 161 2.99 7.59 19.26
C ASP A 161 4.46 7.99 19.03
N VAL A 162 4.94 7.81 17.79
CA VAL A 162 6.30 8.20 17.39
C VAL A 162 6.43 9.71 17.17
N ASN A 163 5.35 10.38 16.77
CA ASN A 163 5.32 11.82 16.48
C ASN A 163 5.11 12.69 17.72
N ILE A 164 5.07 12.10 18.93
CA ILE A 164 4.92 12.83 20.19
C ILE A 164 6.19 13.65 20.47
N VAL A 165 6.04 14.97 20.46
CA VAL A 165 7.10 15.97 20.72
C VAL A 165 7.64 15.78 22.15
N GLY A 166 8.97 15.66 22.30
CA GLY A 166 9.64 15.68 23.61
C GLY A 166 10.33 14.38 24.07
N LEU A 167 10.39 13.34 23.22
CA LEU A 167 11.10 12.10 23.55
C LEU A 167 12.63 12.26 23.46
N LYS A 168 13.36 11.73 24.44
CA LYS A 168 14.83 11.58 24.38
C LYS A 168 15.22 10.83 23.09
N THR A 169 16.36 11.15 22.47
CA THR A 169 16.82 10.61 21.18
C THR A 169 16.70 9.07 21.09
N GLY A 170 17.09 8.34 22.13
CA GLY A 170 16.99 6.87 22.16
C GLY A 170 15.58 6.29 22.35
N ALA A 171 14.59 7.10 22.76
CA ALA A 171 13.20 6.67 22.83
C ALA A 171 12.49 6.75 21.47
N ILE A 172 12.89 7.71 20.62
CA ILE A 172 12.42 7.84 19.23
C ILE A 172 12.86 6.63 18.40
N GLU A 173 14.12 6.21 18.53
CA GLU A 173 14.65 5.02 17.85
C GLU A 173 13.85 3.76 18.20
N LYS A 174 13.62 3.53 19.50
CA LYS A 174 12.81 2.39 19.97
C LYS A 174 11.37 2.46 19.45
N ALA A 175 10.79 3.64 19.31
CA ALA A 175 9.44 3.81 18.78
C ALA A 175 9.37 3.46 17.29
N TRP A 176 10.33 3.92 16.49
CA TRP A 176 10.44 3.54 15.07
C TRP A 176 10.75 2.06 14.87
N GLU A 177 11.62 1.49 15.70
CA GLU A 177 11.86 0.05 15.68
C GLU A 177 10.58 -0.74 15.96
N ARG A 178 9.78 -0.33 16.95
CA ARG A 178 8.49 -0.96 17.27
C ARG A 178 7.50 -0.81 16.11
N TRP A 179 7.44 0.36 15.50
CA TRP A 179 6.58 0.61 14.34
C TRP A 179 6.94 -0.31 13.16
N ILE A 180 8.23 -0.43 12.86
CA ILE A 180 8.73 -1.27 11.76
C ILE A 180 8.59 -2.75 12.06
N LYS A 181 8.89 -3.20 13.29
CA LYS A 181 8.84 -4.62 13.67
C LYS A 181 7.42 -5.20 13.61
N GLY A 182 6.38 -4.37 13.65
CA GLY A 182 5.00 -4.83 13.50
C GLY A 182 4.56 -5.82 14.60
N ILE A 183 3.52 -6.60 14.32
CA ILE A 183 3.10 -7.75 15.17
C ILE A 183 3.85 -8.96 14.62
N LYS A 184 4.86 -9.44 15.37
CA LYS A 184 5.85 -10.47 15.00
C LYS A 184 5.42 -11.49 13.92
N PHE A 185 6.25 -11.63 12.88
CA PHE A 185 6.68 -12.94 12.36
C PHE A 185 8.21 -12.92 12.26
N GLU A 186 8.87 -13.86 12.95
CA GLU A 186 10.32 -13.89 13.13
C GLU A 186 10.99 -14.38 11.84
N GLU A 187 11.56 -13.47 11.04
CA GLU A 187 12.86 -13.67 10.38
C GLU A 187 13.32 -12.43 9.58
N LYS A 188 14.65 -12.26 9.54
CA LYS A 188 15.44 -11.30 8.73
C LYS A 188 15.44 -9.83 9.14
N ILE A 189 16.29 -9.51 10.13
CA ILE A 189 16.77 -8.15 10.41
C ILE A 189 18.29 -8.07 10.20
N SER A 190 18.70 -7.83 8.95
CA SER A 190 20.04 -7.30 8.63
C SER A 190 19.90 -6.05 7.76
N VAL A 191 19.05 -6.11 6.73
CA VAL A 191 18.77 -4.97 5.82
C VAL A 191 18.01 -3.83 6.49
N SER A 192 17.14 -4.13 7.47
CA SER A 192 16.28 -3.12 8.10
C SER A 192 17.06 -2.09 8.92
N LYS A 193 18.16 -2.47 9.59
CA LYS A 193 18.93 -1.56 10.46
C LYS A 193 19.49 -0.34 9.71
N ARG A 194 20.00 -0.54 8.48
CA ARG A 194 20.61 0.52 7.68
C ARG A 194 19.55 1.50 7.15
N VAL A 195 18.39 0.98 6.74
CA VAL A 195 17.26 1.81 6.32
C VAL A 195 16.66 2.57 7.51
N ILE A 196 16.55 1.92 8.68
CA ILE A 196 16.10 2.55 9.93
C ILE A 196 17.03 3.70 10.30
N LEU A 197 18.36 3.49 10.26
CA LEU A 197 19.36 4.52 10.52
C LEU A 197 19.31 5.67 9.50
N LEU A 198 19.09 5.38 8.22
CA LEU A 198 18.97 6.40 7.17
C LEU A 198 17.70 7.22 7.30
N LEU A 199 16.57 6.56 7.51
CA LEU A 199 15.30 7.20 7.84
C LEU A 199 15.51 8.07 9.07
N PHE A 200 15.97 7.50 10.17
CA PHE A 200 16.26 8.19 11.43
C PHE A 200 17.16 9.42 11.23
N ASN A 201 18.25 9.32 10.47
CA ASN A 201 19.14 10.45 10.18
C ASN A 201 18.46 11.55 9.35
N GLU A 202 17.62 11.19 8.39
CA GLU A 202 16.80 12.18 7.67
C GLU A 202 15.70 12.78 8.56
N LEU A 203 15.09 11.99 9.43
CA LEU A 203 14.08 12.45 10.39
C LEU A 203 14.68 13.42 11.40
N PHE A 204 15.85 13.10 11.94
CA PHE A 204 16.57 13.94 12.88
C PHE A 204 16.98 15.27 12.23
N ARG A 205 17.48 15.24 11.00
CA ARG A 205 17.81 16.45 10.22
C ARG A 205 16.58 17.30 9.86
N SER A 206 15.41 16.67 9.67
CA SER A 206 14.17 17.38 9.35
C SER A 206 13.49 18.02 10.57
N ILE A 207 13.62 17.42 11.77
CA ILE A 207 12.99 17.92 13.00
C ILE A 207 13.89 18.92 13.72
N PHE A 208 15.20 18.72 13.66
CA PHE A 208 16.21 19.63 14.21
C PHE A 208 17.13 20.10 13.08
N PRO A 209 16.71 21.08 12.26
CA PRO A 209 17.65 21.73 11.38
C PRO A 209 18.75 22.31 12.28
N HIS A 210 20.00 21.91 12.05
CA HIS A 210 21.14 22.50 12.75
C HIS A 210 20.96 24.03 12.68
N LYS A 211 20.71 24.68 13.82
CA LYS A 211 21.07 26.09 13.97
C LYS A 211 22.55 26.13 13.61
N ARG A 212 22.88 26.66 12.43
CA ARG A 212 24.25 27.08 12.13
C ARG A 212 24.63 27.98 13.29
N ARG A 213 25.51 27.50 14.16
CA ARG A 213 26.22 28.35 15.10
C ARG A 213 27.07 29.25 14.20
N HIS A 214 26.64 30.51 14.07
CA HIS A 214 27.54 31.60 13.73
C HIS A 214 28.51 31.79 14.89
#